data_AF-A0A6A4UF93-F1
#
_entry.id   AF-A0A6A4UF93-F1
#
_cell.length_a   1.000
_cell.length_b   1.000
_cell.length_c   1.000
_cell.angle_alpha   90.00
_cell.angle_beta   90.00
_cell.angle_gamma   90.00
#
_symmetry.space_group_name_H-M   'P 1'
#
loop_
_entity.id
_entity.type
_entity.pdbx_description
1 polymer ?
#
loop_
_entity_poly.entity_id
_entity_poly.type
_entity_poly.pdbx_seq_one_letter_code
_entity_poly.pdbx_strand_id
1 'polypeptide(L)'
;MEILSNEEVRIIGSLIEKEFTTPEYYPLTINSLTNACNQKSSRNPVVLYDEVFVETSIRKLRDKSLAAKVTGPDLRVPKFRQQFTQFYNLSIPQIAVMCVLFLRGEQTVGEIRNRCYRIYEFKNLAEAEETLESLIIIEAGPFVVKLPKEPGRENRYTHLFCGEPQKIAAVDENDLTNRVASLENEVETLRNYISEIRTQFEEFKKSFE
;
A
#
# COMPACT_ATOMS: atom_id res chain seq x y z
N MET A 1 16.71 5.61 4.75
CA MET A 1 15.50 5.00 4.17
C MET A 1 14.67 6.10 3.52
N GLU A 2 14.20 5.92 2.28
CA GLU A 2 13.42 6.93 1.56
C GLU A 2 11.92 6.59 1.63
N ILE A 3 11.07 7.60 1.82
CA ILE A 3 9.62 7.42 1.90
C ILE A 3 9.04 7.24 0.49
N LEU A 4 8.22 6.21 0.35
CA LEU A 4 7.52 5.84 -0.87
C LEU A 4 6.02 6.07 -0.71
N SER A 5 5.38 6.36 -1.83
CA SER A 5 3.93 6.36 -1.96
C SER A 5 3.38 4.92 -2.08
N ASN A 6 2.09 4.74 -1.82
CA ASN A 6 1.45 3.42 -1.88
C ASN A 6 1.55 2.79 -3.27
N GLU A 7 1.57 3.62 -4.31
CA GLU A 7 1.61 3.20 -5.70
C GLU A 7 3.02 2.81 -6.11
N GLU A 8 4.03 3.52 -5.61
CA GLU A 8 5.44 3.12 -5.72
C GLU A 8 5.70 1.77 -5.05
N VAL A 9 5.19 1.58 -3.83
CA VAL A 9 5.28 0.30 -3.10
C VAL A 9 4.58 -0.83 -3.87
N ARG A 10 3.38 -0.57 -4.41
CA ARG A 10 2.65 -1.55 -5.23
C ARG A 10 3.45 -1.96 -6.47
N ILE A 11 4.08 -1.02 -7.15
CA ILE A 11 4.89 -1.27 -8.34
C ILE A 11 6.13 -2.10 -7.99
N ILE A 12 6.88 -1.71 -6.95
CA ILE A 12 8.05 -2.48 -6.48
C ILE A 12 7.63 -3.90 -6.08
N GLY A 13 6.59 -4.04 -5.25
CA GLY A 13 6.09 -5.34 -4.83
C GLY A 13 5.69 -6.21 -6.02
N SER A 14 5.08 -5.62 -7.06
CA SER A 14 4.68 -6.35 -8.26
C SER A 14 5.89 -6.78 -9.10
N LEU A 15 6.93 -5.95 -9.21
CA LEU A 15 8.17 -6.32 -9.89
C LEU A 15 8.91 -7.44 -9.15
N ILE A 16 9.03 -7.35 -7.81
CA ILE A 16 9.64 -8.38 -6.98
C ILE A 16 8.87 -9.70 -7.13
N GLU A 17 7.54 -9.67 -7.01
CA GLU A 17 6.73 -10.88 -7.17
C GLU A 17 6.98 -11.56 -8.52
N LYS A 18 6.99 -10.80 -9.61
CA LYS A 18 7.14 -11.37 -10.96
C LYS A 18 8.57 -11.81 -11.29
N GLU A 19 9.58 -11.21 -10.68
CA GLU A 19 10.97 -11.67 -10.82
C GLU A 19 11.15 -13.10 -10.30
N PHE A 20 10.51 -13.45 -9.19
CA PHE A 20 10.63 -14.78 -8.58
C PHE A 20 9.59 -15.78 -9.07
N THR A 21 8.34 -15.34 -9.27
CA THR A 21 7.24 -16.26 -9.58
C THR A 21 7.04 -16.51 -11.08
N THR A 22 7.53 -15.61 -11.92
CA THR A 22 7.39 -15.69 -13.39
C THR A 22 8.64 -15.12 -14.09
N PRO A 23 9.84 -15.67 -13.82
CA PRO A 23 11.11 -15.14 -14.32
C PRO A 23 11.17 -15.09 -15.86
N GLU A 24 10.45 -15.98 -16.55
CA GLU A 24 10.36 -16.06 -18.01
C GLU A 24 9.73 -14.81 -18.65
N TYR A 25 8.90 -14.08 -17.91
CA TYR A 25 8.27 -12.85 -18.36
C TYR A 25 8.98 -11.59 -17.83
N TYR A 26 9.97 -11.74 -16.95
CA TYR A 26 10.74 -10.64 -16.36
C TYR A 26 11.97 -10.31 -17.23
N PRO A 27 12.36 -9.03 -17.41
CA PRO A 27 11.74 -7.80 -16.88
C PRO A 27 10.42 -7.44 -17.57
N LEU A 28 9.56 -6.67 -16.88
CA LEU A 28 8.18 -6.40 -17.31
C LEU A 28 8.06 -5.18 -18.23
N THR A 29 7.14 -5.22 -19.19
CA THR A 29 6.68 -4.01 -19.91
C THR A 29 5.72 -3.19 -19.03
N ILE A 30 5.41 -1.93 -19.40
CA ILE A 30 4.40 -1.12 -18.68
C ILE A 30 3.04 -1.81 -18.63
N ASN A 31 2.58 -2.39 -19.73
CA ASN A 31 1.31 -3.12 -19.77
C ASN A 31 1.34 -4.32 -18.81
N SER A 32 2.38 -5.17 -18.88
CA SER A 32 2.53 -6.32 -17.97
C SER A 32 2.59 -5.90 -16.50
N LEU A 33 3.29 -4.80 -16.19
CA LEU A 33 3.39 -4.26 -14.84
C LEU A 33 2.05 -3.69 -14.35
N THR A 34 1.30 -3.00 -15.20
CA THR A 34 -0.03 -2.47 -14.88
C THR A 34 -0.99 -3.60 -14.54
N ASN A 35 -0.99 -4.66 -15.35
CA ASN A 35 -1.76 -5.88 -15.06
C ASN A 35 -1.33 -6.54 -13.75
N ALA A 36 -0.03 -6.56 -13.42
CA ALA A 36 0.47 -7.08 -12.16
C ALA A 36 0.05 -6.22 -10.95
N CYS A 37 -0.02 -4.90 -11.09
CA CYS A 37 -0.48 -4.01 -10.01
C CYS A 37 -1.98 -4.19 -9.71
N ASN A 38 -2.77 -4.42 -10.77
CA ASN A 38 -4.24 -4.49 -10.74
C ASN A 38 -4.80 -5.92 -10.53
N GLN A 39 -3.96 -6.89 -10.16
CA GLN A 39 -4.44 -8.26 -9.91
C GLN A 39 -5.48 -8.29 -8.79
N LYS A 40 -6.55 -9.08 -8.97
CA LYS A 40 -7.60 -9.28 -7.95
C LYS A 40 -7.14 -10.17 -6.80
N SER A 41 -6.21 -11.08 -7.06
CA SER A 41 -5.61 -11.95 -6.05
C SER A 41 -4.26 -11.40 -5.62
N SER A 42 -3.87 -11.74 -4.40
CA SER A 42 -2.59 -11.31 -3.83
C SER A 42 -2.38 -9.80 -3.74
N ARG A 43 -3.46 -9.00 -3.74
CA ARG A 43 -3.42 -7.55 -3.57
C ARG A 43 -4.42 -7.14 -2.49
N ASN A 44 -3.97 -6.27 -1.59
CA ASN A 44 -4.84 -5.59 -0.64
C ASN A 44 -4.29 -4.16 -0.43
N PRO A 45 -5.01 -3.10 -0.82
CA PRO A 45 -6.29 -3.13 -1.53
C PRO A 45 -6.16 -3.56 -2.99
N VAL A 46 -7.26 -4.01 -3.59
CA VAL A 46 -7.36 -4.14 -5.06
C VAL A 46 -7.45 -2.74 -5.65
N VAL A 47 -6.69 -2.49 -6.72
CA VAL A 47 -6.59 -1.16 -7.35
C VAL A 47 -6.86 -1.28 -8.85
N LEU A 48 -7.04 -0.13 -9.50
CA LEU A 48 -7.24 -0.01 -10.94
C LEU A 48 -6.42 1.16 -11.47
N TYR A 49 -5.12 0.93 -11.63
CA TYR A 49 -4.21 1.91 -12.22
C TYR A 49 -4.26 1.85 -13.75
N ASP A 50 -4.10 3.01 -14.40
CA ASP A 50 -3.85 3.10 -15.84
C ASP A 50 -2.34 3.07 -16.15
N GLU A 51 -1.99 2.86 -17.42
CA GLU A 51 -0.59 2.75 -17.86
C GLU A 51 0.20 4.05 -17.66
N VAL A 52 -0.45 5.22 -17.84
CA VAL A 52 0.20 6.54 -17.70
C VAL A 52 0.59 6.80 -16.25
N PHE A 53 -0.28 6.40 -15.32
CA PHE A 53 -0.06 6.48 -13.89
C PHE A 53 1.07 5.54 -13.45
N VAL A 54 1.10 4.30 -13.96
CA VAL A 54 2.18 3.35 -13.69
C VAL A 54 3.51 3.85 -14.28
N GLU A 55 3.51 4.40 -15.50
CA GLU A 55 4.70 4.96 -16.15
C GLU A 55 5.26 6.15 -15.36
N THR A 56 4.39 7.04 -14.89
CA THR A 56 4.79 8.19 -14.06
C THR A 56 5.36 7.74 -12.72
N SER A 57 4.75 6.73 -12.10
CA SER A 57 5.17 6.22 -10.79
C SER A 57 6.48 5.44 -10.87
N ILE A 58 6.68 4.61 -11.90
CA ILE A 58 7.96 3.92 -12.08
C ILE A 58 9.09 4.87 -12.47
N ARG A 59 8.80 6.00 -13.12
CA ARG A 59 9.80 7.05 -13.33
C ARG A 59 10.32 7.60 -12.01
N LYS A 60 9.44 7.91 -11.05
CA LYS A 60 9.85 8.35 -9.69
C LYS A 60 10.72 7.30 -9.00
N LEU A 61 10.36 6.01 -9.12
CA LEU A 61 11.19 4.92 -8.58
C LEU A 61 12.57 4.82 -9.22
N ARG A 62 12.68 5.13 -10.51
CA ARG A 62 13.98 5.18 -11.21
C ARG A 62 14.82 6.37 -10.75
N ASP A 63 14.20 7.52 -10.52
CA ASP A 63 14.89 8.69 -9.98
C ASP A 63 15.49 8.38 -8.58
N LYS A 64 14.80 7.52 -7.81
CA LYS A 64 15.27 6.96 -6.51
C LYS A 64 16.23 5.78 -6.63
N SER A 65 16.60 5.36 -7.84
CA SER A 65 17.43 4.16 -8.10
C SER A 65 16.86 2.83 -7.57
N LEU A 66 15.55 2.75 -7.33
CA LEU A 66 14.85 1.54 -6.86
C LEU A 66 14.30 0.68 -8.00
N ALA A 67 14.28 1.23 -9.22
CA ALA A 67 13.94 0.52 -10.45
C ALA A 67 14.87 0.95 -11.59
N ALA A 68 15.02 0.09 -12.60
CA ALA A 68 15.79 0.40 -13.79
C ALA A 68 15.02 0.04 -15.06
N LYS A 69 15.22 0.87 -16.09
CA LYS A 69 14.75 0.59 -17.45
C LYS A 69 15.79 -0.32 -18.12
N VAL A 70 15.35 -1.46 -18.62
CA VAL A 70 16.16 -2.37 -19.42
C VAL A 70 15.91 -2.04 -20.89
N THR A 71 16.98 -1.62 -21.56
CA THR A 71 17.02 -1.30 -22.99
C THR A 71 18.11 -2.14 -23.63
N GLY A 72 17.83 -2.66 -24.83
CA GLY A 72 18.78 -3.45 -25.59
C GLY A 72 18.43 -3.40 -27.07
N PRO A 73 19.38 -3.72 -27.97
CA PRO A 73 19.15 -3.66 -29.43
C PRO A 73 17.95 -4.50 -29.88
N ASP A 74 17.71 -5.63 -29.21
CA ASP A 74 16.63 -6.58 -29.52
C ASP A 74 15.31 -6.28 -28.81
N LEU A 75 15.30 -5.29 -27.90
CA LEU A 75 14.12 -4.93 -27.11
C LEU A 75 13.34 -3.81 -27.80
N ARG A 76 12.36 -4.21 -28.62
CA ARG A 76 11.43 -3.29 -29.30
C ARG A 76 10.59 -2.44 -28.33
N VAL A 77 10.34 -2.94 -27.12
CA VAL A 77 9.53 -2.27 -26.10
C VAL A 77 10.36 -2.14 -24.82
N PRO A 78 10.37 -0.96 -24.17
CA PRO A 78 10.95 -0.78 -22.86
C PRO A 78 10.48 -1.81 -21.83
N LYS A 79 11.43 -2.40 -21.12
CA LYS A 79 11.16 -3.25 -19.96
C LYS A 79 11.72 -2.63 -18.70
N PHE A 80 11.20 -3.05 -17.56
CA PHE A 80 11.56 -2.52 -16.26
C PHE A 80 11.87 -3.65 -15.28
N ARG A 81 12.91 -3.44 -14.49
CA ARG A 81 13.35 -4.33 -13.42
C ARG A 81 13.40 -3.58 -12.10
N GLN A 82 13.18 -4.28 -10.99
CA GLN A 82 13.42 -3.73 -9.66
C GLN A 82 14.93 -3.75 -9.35
N GLN A 83 15.39 -2.76 -8.58
CA GLN A 83 16.71 -2.73 -7.96
C GLN A 83 16.64 -2.64 -6.44
N PHE A 84 15.43 -2.49 -5.88
CA PHE A 84 15.15 -2.39 -4.46
C PHE A 84 15.87 -3.47 -3.62
N THR A 85 15.81 -4.73 -4.03
CA THR A 85 16.39 -5.84 -3.24
C THR A 85 17.91 -5.77 -3.18
N GLN A 86 18.55 -5.35 -4.27
CA GLN A 86 20.00 -5.17 -4.37
C GLN A 86 20.44 -3.91 -3.63
N PHE A 87 19.67 -2.83 -3.78
CA PHE A 87 19.93 -1.54 -3.14
C PHE A 87 19.96 -1.65 -1.61
N TYR A 88 19.05 -2.43 -1.03
CA TYR A 88 18.98 -2.68 0.41
C TYR A 88 19.68 -3.98 0.86
N ASN A 89 20.40 -4.67 -0.04
CA ASN A 89 21.12 -5.92 0.23
C ASN A 89 20.30 -6.98 0.98
N LEU A 90 19.06 -7.21 0.52
CA LEU A 90 18.12 -8.11 1.17
C LEU A 90 18.39 -9.58 0.82
N SER A 91 18.27 -10.47 1.80
CA SER A 91 18.29 -11.92 1.59
C SER A 91 16.96 -12.42 1.01
N ILE A 92 16.95 -13.60 0.37
CA ILE A 92 15.73 -14.17 -0.24
C ILE A 92 14.54 -14.27 0.75
N PRO A 93 14.73 -14.74 2.00
CA PRO A 93 13.65 -14.73 3.00
C PRO A 93 13.11 -13.32 3.27
N GLN A 94 14.00 -12.33 3.40
CA GLN A 94 13.63 -10.94 3.61
C GLN A 94 12.86 -10.36 2.43
N ILE A 95 13.30 -10.66 1.19
CA ILE A 95 12.62 -10.27 -0.04
C ILE A 95 11.20 -10.82 -0.06
N ALA A 96 11.01 -12.09 0.31
CA ALA A 96 9.70 -12.71 0.34
C ALA A 96 8.75 -12.02 1.32
N VAL A 97 9.23 -11.70 2.54
CA VAL A 97 8.45 -10.97 3.55
C VAL A 97 8.09 -9.57 3.05
N MET A 98 9.07 -8.82 2.54
CA MET A 98 8.86 -7.46 2.04
C MET A 98 7.85 -7.45 0.88
N CYS A 99 7.95 -8.41 -0.05
CA CYS A 99 7.02 -8.54 -1.15
C CYS A 99 5.58 -8.75 -0.66
N VAL A 100 5.37 -9.61 0.34
CA VAL A 100 4.03 -9.87 0.89
C VAL A 100 3.48 -8.62 1.58
N LEU A 101 4.28 -7.95 2.41
CA LEU A 101 3.87 -6.74 3.12
C LEU A 101 3.55 -5.59 2.15
N PHE A 102 4.34 -5.41 1.08
CA PHE A 102 4.09 -4.39 0.05
C PHE A 102 2.79 -4.61 -0.73
N LEU A 103 2.44 -5.86 -0.97
CA LEU A 103 1.28 -6.20 -1.80
C LEU A 103 0.00 -6.34 -0.99
N ARG A 104 0.09 -6.67 0.30
CA ARG A 104 -1.06 -7.04 1.13
C ARG A 104 -1.21 -6.26 2.44
N GLY A 105 -0.28 -5.36 2.73
CA GLY A 105 -0.29 -4.53 3.95
C GLY A 105 0.06 -5.34 5.19
N GLU A 106 -0.62 -5.06 6.30
CA GLU A 106 -0.41 -5.70 7.59
C GLU A 106 -0.76 -7.19 7.58
N GLN A 107 0.10 -8.02 8.19
CA GLN A 107 0.00 -9.48 8.16
C GLN A 107 0.46 -10.12 9.46
N THR A 108 -0.13 -11.26 9.83
CA THR A 108 0.44 -12.10 10.91
C THR A 108 1.60 -12.95 10.39
N VAL A 109 2.43 -13.47 11.30
CA VAL A 109 3.54 -14.39 10.97
C VAL A 109 3.03 -15.61 10.18
N GLY A 110 1.92 -16.20 10.62
CA GLY A 110 1.31 -17.34 9.94
C GLY A 110 0.84 -17.02 8.52
N GLU A 111 0.26 -15.84 8.32
CA GLU A 111 -0.12 -15.38 6.99
C GLU A 111 1.10 -15.15 6.09
N ILE A 112 2.14 -14.51 6.60
CA ILE A 112 3.40 -14.24 5.87
C ILE A 112 3.99 -15.56 5.39
N ARG A 113 4.20 -16.53 6.30
CA ARG A 113 4.74 -17.84 5.95
C ARG A 113 3.95 -18.52 4.83
N ASN A 114 2.62 -18.54 4.93
CA ASN A 114 1.77 -19.18 3.93
C ASN A 114 1.76 -18.44 2.59
N ARG A 115 1.96 -17.12 2.57
CA ARG A 115 1.87 -16.29 1.35
C ARG A 115 3.22 -16.13 0.65
N CYS A 116 4.33 -16.32 1.36
CA CYS A 116 5.68 -16.25 0.80
C CYS A 116 6.08 -17.46 -0.04
N TYR A 117 5.34 -18.59 0.03
CA TYR A 117 5.77 -19.90 -0.49
C TYR A 117 6.28 -19.92 -1.94
N ARG A 118 5.79 -19.03 -2.81
CA ARG A 118 6.23 -18.96 -4.22
C ARG A 118 7.59 -18.27 -4.42
N ILE A 119 8.03 -17.50 -3.43
CA ILE A 119 9.31 -16.78 -3.42
C ILE A 119 10.30 -17.51 -2.51
N TYR A 120 9.84 -17.86 -1.30
CA TYR A 120 10.62 -18.57 -0.29
C TYR A 120 9.72 -19.43 0.58
N GLU A 121 10.11 -20.69 0.78
CA GLU A 121 9.41 -21.63 1.65
C GLU A 121 10.07 -21.67 3.03
N PHE A 122 9.40 -21.05 4.01
CA PHE A 122 9.84 -21.10 5.41
C PHE A 122 9.59 -22.48 6.03
N LYS A 123 10.64 -23.06 6.62
CA LYS A 123 10.62 -24.37 7.28
C LYS A 123 9.60 -24.41 8.41
N ASN A 124 9.54 -23.36 9.23
CA ASN A 124 8.65 -23.25 10.37
C ASN A 124 8.27 -21.79 10.65
N LEU A 125 7.41 -21.56 11.64
CA LEU A 125 7.01 -20.21 12.05
C LEU A 125 8.18 -19.42 12.66
N ALA A 126 9.10 -20.09 13.37
CA ALA A 126 10.25 -19.43 14.00
C ALA A 126 11.18 -18.81 12.96
N GLU A 127 11.45 -19.45 11.82
CA GLU A 127 12.27 -18.90 10.74
C GLU A 127 11.64 -17.62 10.14
N ALA A 128 10.31 -17.57 10.04
CA ALA A 128 9.60 -16.38 9.59
C ALA A 128 9.68 -15.25 10.64
N GLU A 129 9.60 -15.58 11.93
CA GLU A 129 9.80 -14.61 13.02
C GLU A 129 11.22 -14.07 13.05
N GLU A 130 12.24 -14.93 12.98
CA GLU A 130 13.65 -14.55 12.90
C GLU A 130 13.91 -13.62 11.71
N THR A 131 13.29 -13.91 10.56
CA THR A 131 13.39 -13.05 9.38
C THR A 131 12.75 -11.67 9.61
N LEU A 132 11.59 -11.61 10.26
CA LEU A 132 10.93 -10.35 10.64
C LEU A 132 11.77 -9.56 11.65
N GLU A 133 12.34 -10.24 12.65
CA GLU A 133 13.24 -9.63 13.63
C GLU A 133 14.48 -9.05 12.94
N SER A 134 15.08 -9.78 11.99
CA SER A 134 16.20 -9.28 11.20
C SER A 134 15.88 -8.00 10.41
N LEU A 135 14.63 -7.86 9.94
CA LEU A 135 14.14 -6.67 9.23
C LEU A 135 13.83 -5.49 10.16
N ILE A 136 13.61 -5.77 11.46
CA ILE A 136 13.40 -4.74 12.49
C ILE A 136 14.75 -4.16 12.93
N ILE A 137 15.78 -5.00 13.07
CA ILE A 137 17.10 -4.59 13.62
C ILE A 137 18.16 -4.23 12.56
N ILE A 138 17.77 -4.13 11.28
CA ILE A 138 18.71 -3.89 10.18
C ILE A 138 19.41 -2.52 10.31
N GLU A 139 20.71 -2.47 10.00
CA GLU A 139 21.56 -1.28 10.18
C GLU A 139 21.08 -0.05 9.38
N ALA A 140 20.44 -0.28 8.22
CA ALA A 140 19.89 0.77 7.37
C ALA A 140 18.63 1.46 7.96
N GLY A 141 18.16 1.02 9.12
CA GLY A 141 16.92 1.43 9.78
C GLY A 141 15.82 0.39 9.63
N PRO A 142 14.86 0.31 10.58
CA PRO A 142 13.83 -0.72 10.57
C PRO A 142 13.00 -0.67 9.29
N PHE A 143 12.89 -1.80 8.60
CA PHE A 143 12.06 -1.92 7.39
C PHE A 143 10.65 -2.40 7.70
N VAL A 144 10.51 -3.10 8.82
CA VAL A 144 9.27 -3.68 9.32
C VAL A 144 9.09 -3.24 10.76
N VAL A 145 7.84 -3.13 11.20
CA VAL A 145 7.46 -2.90 12.59
C VAL A 145 6.41 -3.90 13.03
N LYS A 146 6.51 -4.32 14.28
CA LYS A 146 5.48 -5.10 14.97
C LYS A 146 4.41 -4.16 15.52
N LEU A 147 3.17 -4.35 15.07
CA LEU A 147 2.04 -3.55 15.53
C LEU A 147 1.61 -3.97 16.95
N PRO A 148 1.00 -3.05 17.73
CA PRO A 148 0.42 -3.37 19.02
C PRO A 148 -0.60 -4.52 18.91
N LYS A 149 -0.58 -5.42 19.89
CA LYS A 149 -1.47 -6.58 19.91
C LYS A 149 -2.92 -6.15 20.17
N GLU A 150 -3.83 -6.52 19.27
CA GLU A 150 -5.26 -6.45 19.55
C GLU A 150 -5.66 -7.58 20.53
N PRO A 151 -6.56 -7.32 21.50
CA PRO A 151 -7.01 -8.34 22.46
C PRO A 151 -7.52 -9.60 21.73
N GLY A 152 -6.96 -10.77 22.06
CA GLY A 152 -7.36 -12.05 21.47
C GLY A 152 -6.85 -12.33 20.04
N ARG A 153 -6.00 -11.46 19.46
CA ARG A 153 -5.43 -11.65 18.11
C ARG A 153 -3.91 -11.82 18.14
N GLU A 154 -3.38 -12.47 17.11
CA GLU A 154 -1.94 -12.58 16.88
C GLU A 154 -1.32 -11.21 16.53
N ASN A 155 -0.02 -11.06 16.77
CA ASN A 155 0.69 -9.84 16.40
C ASN A 155 0.75 -9.70 14.88
N ARG A 156 0.50 -8.48 14.39
CA ARG A 156 0.63 -8.11 12.99
C ARG A 156 1.93 -7.34 12.76
N TYR A 157 2.46 -7.46 11.56
CA TYR A 157 3.64 -6.74 11.09
C TYR A 157 3.27 -5.92 9.86
N THR A 158 3.88 -4.75 9.73
CA THR A 158 3.75 -3.90 8.54
C THR A 158 5.10 -3.31 8.15
N HIS A 159 5.24 -2.87 6.90
CA HIS A 159 6.45 -2.21 6.43
C HIS A 159 6.47 -0.72 6.76
N LEU A 160 7.66 -0.12 6.79
CA LEU A 160 7.86 1.30 7.12
C LEU A 160 8.14 2.19 5.88
N PHE A 161 8.16 1.60 4.68
CA PHE A 161 8.45 2.33 3.44
C PHE A 161 7.39 3.37 3.04
N CYS A 162 6.17 3.33 3.59
CA CYS A 162 5.17 4.39 3.43
C CYS A 162 5.18 5.41 4.60
N GLY A 163 6.22 5.40 5.43
CA GLY A 163 6.27 6.12 6.70
C GLY A 163 5.83 5.26 7.89
N GLU A 164 5.87 5.84 9.08
CA GLU A 164 5.38 5.15 10.27
C GLU A 164 3.88 4.90 10.16
N PRO A 165 3.39 3.70 10.49
CA PRO A 165 1.96 3.45 10.53
C PRO A 165 1.35 4.46 11.50
N GLN A 166 0.47 5.32 11.00
CA GLN A 166 -0.33 6.17 11.86
C GLN A 166 -1.05 5.23 12.82
N LYS A 167 -0.71 5.30 14.10
CA LYS A 167 -1.58 4.79 15.14
C LYS A 167 -2.90 5.51 14.92
N ILE A 168 -3.85 4.83 14.29
CA ILE A 168 -5.24 5.12 14.54
C ILE A 168 -5.36 4.78 16.03
N ALA A 169 -5.10 5.77 16.89
CA ALA A 169 -5.54 5.69 18.26
C ALA A 169 -6.98 5.23 18.15
N ALA A 170 -7.28 4.04 18.70
CA ALA A 170 -8.59 3.43 18.60
C ALA A 170 -9.60 4.55 18.72
N VAL A 171 -10.27 4.88 17.61
CA VAL A 171 -11.10 6.06 17.62
C VAL A 171 -12.16 5.72 18.63
N ASP A 172 -12.18 6.46 19.74
CA ASP A 172 -13.14 6.20 20.80
C ASP A 172 -14.50 6.21 20.10
N GLU A 173 -15.18 5.06 20.06
CA GLU A 173 -16.45 4.94 19.34
C GLU A 173 -17.42 6.01 19.85
N ASN A 174 -17.25 6.44 21.10
CA ASN A 174 -17.95 7.57 21.69
C ASN A 174 -17.60 8.91 21.03
N ASP A 175 -16.34 9.19 20.70
CA ASP A 175 -15.94 10.43 19.99
C ASP A 175 -16.50 10.45 18.56
N LEU A 176 -16.47 9.32 17.86
CA LEU A 176 -17.07 9.22 16.53
C LEU A 176 -18.58 9.44 16.58
N THR A 177 -19.26 8.81 17.54
CA THR A 177 -20.71 8.95 17.75
C THR A 177 -21.07 10.39 18.11
N ASN A 178 -20.27 11.05 18.97
CA ASN A 178 -20.47 12.45 19.35
C ASN A 178 -20.27 13.41 18.17
N ARG A 179 -19.27 13.15 17.32
CA ARG A 179 -19.03 13.96 16.11
C ARG A 179 -20.14 13.78 15.08
N VAL A 180 -20.64 12.56 14.90
CA VAL A 180 -21.78 12.29 14.02
C VAL A 180 -23.03 13.01 14.54
N ALA A 181 -23.34 12.90 15.84
CA ALA A 181 -24.48 13.60 16.44
C ALA A 181 -24.36 15.13 16.33
N SER A 182 -23.15 15.69 16.47
CA SER A 182 -22.90 17.12 16.27
C SER A 182 -23.16 17.55 14.83
N LEU A 183 -22.70 16.76 13.86
CA LEU A 183 -22.90 17.04 12.44
C LEU A 183 -24.36 16.89 12.03
N GLU A 184 -25.09 15.92 12.58
CA GLU A 184 -26.52 15.75 12.33
C GLU A 184 -27.33 16.96 12.81
N ASN A 185 -27.03 17.47 14.01
CA ASN A 185 -27.63 18.70 14.53
C ASN A 185 -27.30 19.93 13.67
N GLU A 186 -26.06 20.04 13.19
CA GLU A 186 -25.64 21.14 12.32
C GLU A 186 -26.36 21.08 10.96
N VAL A 187 -26.50 19.88 10.39
CA VAL A 187 -27.26 19.65 9.16
C VAL A 187 -28.74 20.00 9.33
N GLU A 188 -29.35 19.63 10.46
CA GLU A 188 -30.74 19.99 10.77
C GLU A 188 -30.91 21.50 10.90
N THR A 189 -29.99 22.16 11.61
CA THR A 189 -29.99 23.63 11.76
C THR A 189 -29.86 24.32 10.41
N LEU A 190 -28.93 23.89 9.56
CA LEU A 190 -28.73 24.45 8.23
C LEU A 190 -29.94 24.22 7.31
N ARG A 191 -30.59 23.06 7.40
CA ARG A 191 -31.83 22.78 6.65
C ARG A 191 -32.97 23.71 7.05
N ASN A 192 -33.10 24.01 8.33
CA ASN A 192 -34.10 24.96 8.83
C ASN A 192 -33.80 26.39 8.38
N TYR A 193 -32.53 26.82 8.39
CA TYR A 193 -32.15 28.12 7.83
C TYR A 193 -32.45 28.23 6.34
N ILE A 194 -32.18 27.17 5.56
CA ILE A 194 -32.48 27.15 4.12
C ILE A 194 -33.99 27.22 3.86
N SER A 195 -34.81 26.50 4.64
CA SER A 195 -36.27 26.56 4.47
C SER A 195 -36.81 27.94 4.80
N GLU A 196 -36.33 28.56 5.88
CA GLU A 196 -36.73 29.90 6.29
C GLU A 196 -36.35 30.97 5.26
N ILE A 197 -35.10 30.94 4.77
CA ILE A 197 -34.64 31.84 3.69
C ILE A 197 -35.48 31.66 2.43
N ARG A 198 -35.84 30.41 2.08
CA ARG A 198 -36.66 30.13 0.92
C ARG A 198 -38.07 30.72 1.06
N THR A 199 -38.69 30.60 2.23
CA THR A 199 -40.00 31.20 2.51
C THR A 199 -39.94 32.72 2.43
N GLN A 200 -38.94 33.35 3.07
CA GLN A 200 -38.74 34.80 2.99
C GLN A 200 -38.51 35.28 1.55
N PHE A 201 -37.78 34.51 0.74
CA PHE A 201 -37.56 34.82 -0.67
C PHE A 201 -38.85 34.71 -1.50
N GLU A 202 -39.69 33.71 -1.24
CA GLU A 202 -41.00 33.57 -1.90
C GLU A 202 -41.96 34.71 -1.53
N GLU A 203 -41.97 35.14 -0.26
CA GLU A 203 -42.75 36.29 0.21
C GLU A 203 -42.23 37.61 -0.38
N PHE A 204 -40.91 37.81 -0.38
CA PHE A 204 -40.27 38.96 -1.02
C PHE A 204 -40.63 39.02 -2.50
N LYS A 205 -40.52 37.91 -3.23
CA LYS A 205 -40.87 37.87 -4.67
C LYS A 205 -42.32 38.26 -4.93
N LYS A 206 -43.27 37.81 -4.09
CA LYS A 206 -44.69 38.21 -4.20
C LYS A 206 -44.94 39.70 -3.95
N SER A 207 -44.05 40.40 -3.24
CA SER A 207 -44.17 41.84 -3.02
C SER A 207 -43.79 42.71 -4.23
N PHE A 208 -43.23 42.10 -5.29
CA PHE A 208 -42.87 42.76 -6.55
C PHE A 208 -43.76 42.36 -7.73
N GLU A 209 -44.80 41.55 -7.50
CA GLU A 209 -45.91 41.27 -8.44
C GLU A 209 -47.15 42.10 -8.06
#